data_AF-A0A7S3KLU2-F1
#
_entry.id   AF-A0A7S3KLU2-F1
#
_cell.length_a   1.000
_cell.length_b   1.000
_cell.length_c   1.000
_cell.angle_alpha   90.00
_cell.angle_beta   90.00
_cell.angle_gamma   90.00
#
_symmetry.space_group_name_H-M   'P 1'
#
loop_
_entity.id
_entity.type
_entity.pdbx_description
1 polymer ?
#
loop_
_entity_poly.entity_id
_entity_poly.type
_entity_poly.pdbx_seq_one_letter_code
_entity_poly.pdbx_strand_id
1 'polypeptide(L)'
;EPTDATKIVTISELPKFLMFNILRAGFDDKGIPTKNNDRFDFDEVIYPDRYYERNFEEANKVRNKVEELRNKVHTIQDHLEKFNNHKNKGIGVASLLQLTSDL
;
A
#
# COMPACT_ATOMS: atom_id res chain seq x y z
N GLU A 1 -17.89 -19.06 -11.84
CA GLU A 1 -16.99 -18.46 -10.84
C GLU A 1 -15.81 -17.84 -11.56
N PRO A 2 -15.48 -16.56 -11.37
CA PRO A 2 -14.27 -16.01 -11.95
C PRO A 2 -13.08 -16.59 -11.18
N THR A 3 -12.28 -17.41 -11.86
CA THR A 3 -11.04 -17.95 -11.31
C THR A 3 -10.01 -16.84 -11.39
N ASP A 4 -9.75 -16.15 -10.27
CA ASP A 4 -8.68 -15.15 -10.22
C ASP A 4 -7.32 -15.85 -10.37
N ALA A 5 -6.82 -15.88 -11.61
CA ALA A 5 -5.53 -16.44 -11.94
C ALA A 5 -4.43 -15.51 -11.40
N THR A 6 -3.91 -15.80 -10.23
CA THR A 6 -2.75 -15.09 -9.67
C THR A 6 -1.49 -15.56 -10.38
N LYS A 7 -0.91 -14.72 -11.24
CA LYS A 7 0.39 -14.98 -11.86
C LYS A 7 1.51 -14.48 -10.95
N ILE A 8 2.34 -15.41 -10.47
CA ILE A 8 3.55 -15.08 -9.72
C ILE A 8 4.72 -15.12 -10.71
N VAL A 9 5.56 -14.08 -10.68
CA VAL A 9 6.78 -13.99 -11.50
C VAL A 9 7.97 -13.85 -10.57
N THR A 10 8.94 -14.73 -10.75
CA THR A 10 10.22 -14.76 -10.03
C THR A 10 11.39 -14.62 -11.01
N ILE A 11 12.57 -14.29 -10.49
CA ILE A 11 13.82 -14.20 -11.23
C ILE A 11 14.64 -15.45 -10.94
N SER A 12 15.06 -16.18 -11.97
CA SER A 12 16.00 -17.29 -11.84
C SER A 12 17.45 -16.80 -11.81
N GLU A 13 17.80 -15.89 -12.73
CA GLU A 13 19.12 -15.29 -12.86
C GLU A 13 19.02 -13.81 -13.25
N LEU A 14 19.91 -12.98 -12.70
CA LEU A 14 19.99 -11.57 -13.06
C LEU A 14 20.96 -11.33 -14.21
N PRO A 15 20.58 -10.49 -15.19
CA PRO A 15 21.52 -10.02 -16.20
C PRO A 15 22.59 -9.14 -15.56
N LYS A 16 23.77 -9.07 -16.21
CA LYS A 16 24.86 -8.15 -15.80
C LYS A 16 24.42 -6.68 -15.77
N PHE A 17 23.48 -6.32 -16.64
CA PHE A 17 22.89 -4.98 -16.71
C PHE A 17 21.37 -5.12 -16.67
N LEU A 18 20.76 -4.46 -15.68
CA LEU A 18 19.31 -4.42 -15.50
C LEU A 18 18.81 -3.01 -15.80
N MET A 19 17.80 -2.90 -16.65
CA MET A 19 17.19 -1.64 -17.03
C MET A 19 15.72 -1.64 -16.62
N PHE A 20 15.30 -0.60 -15.90
CA PHE A 20 13.91 -0.41 -15.50
C PHE A 20 13.27 0.68 -16.34
N ASN A 21 12.13 0.36 -16.97
CA ASN A 21 11.32 1.33 -17.69
C ASN A 21 10.13 1.74 -16.81
N ILE A 22 10.02 3.01 -16.46
CA ILE A 22 8.89 3.55 -15.69
C ILE A 22 7.82 4.05 -16.67
N LEU A 23 6.77 3.25 -16.85
CA LEU A 23 5.63 3.64 -17.69
C LEU A 23 4.73 4.61 -16.93
N ARG A 24 4.73 5.89 -17.34
CA ARG A 24 3.89 6.95 -16.77
C ARG A 24 2.67 7.31 -17.62
N ALA A 25 2.52 6.69 -18.79
CA ALA A 25 1.38 6.95 -19.67
C ALA A 25 0.14 6.21 -19.15
N GLY A 26 -0.97 6.94 -18.97
CA GLY A 26 -2.27 6.41 -18.62
C GLY A 26 -3.38 7.14 -19.36
N PHE A 27 -4.62 6.83 -19.01
CA PHE A 27 -5.80 7.54 -19.51
C PHE A 27 -6.60 8.03 -18.31
N ASP A 28 -7.16 9.24 -18.41
CA ASP A 28 -8.13 9.71 -17.42
C ASP A 28 -9.50 9.01 -17.60
N ASP A 29 -10.45 9.28 -16.72
CA ASP A 29 -11.81 8.72 -16.78
C ASP A 29 -12.57 9.09 -18.07
N LYS A 30 -12.08 10.07 -18.83
CA LYS A 30 -12.63 10.51 -20.12
C LYS A 30 -11.90 9.89 -21.32
N GLY A 31 -10.92 9.02 -21.08
CA GLY A 31 -10.13 8.38 -22.12
C GLY A 31 -9.09 9.30 -22.77
N ILE A 32 -8.73 10.41 -22.14
CA ILE A 32 -7.70 11.32 -22.60
C ILE A 32 -6.34 10.80 -22.11
N PRO A 33 -5.33 10.67 -22.99
CA PRO A 33 -3.98 10.30 -22.56
C PRO A 33 -3.43 11.31 -21.55
N THR A 34 -3.06 10.84 -20.38
CA THR A 34 -2.46 11.66 -19.32
C THR A 34 -1.18 11.03 -18.81
N LYS A 35 -0.26 11.88 -18.34
CA LYS A 35 0.99 11.45 -17.71
C LYS A 35 0.80 11.42 -16.19
N ASN A 36 1.08 10.28 -15.56
CA ASN A 36 1.21 10.21 -14.12
C ASN A 36 2.46 11.00 -13.69
N ASN A 37 2.24 12.07 -12.91
CA ASN A 37 3.27 12.95 -12.37
C ASN A 37 3.57 12.68 -10.89
N ASP A 38 3.04 11.60 -10.32
CA ASP A 38 3.30 11.23 -8.94
C ASP A 38 4.81 10.97 -8.76
N ARG A 39 5.30 11.42 -7.61
CA ARG A 39 6.68 11.21 -7.21
C ARG A 39 6.95 9.71 -7.13
N PHE A 40 7.99 9.26 -7.81
CA PHE A 40 8.47 7.89 -7.75
C PHE A 40 9.91 7.94 -7.26
N ASP A 41 10.12 7.47 -6.04
CA ASP A 41 11.45 7.41 -5.42
C ASP A 41 12.06 6.03 -5.69
N PHE A 42 13.37 6.01 -5.94
CA PHE A 42 14.17 4.79 -6.04
C PHE A 42 15.51 5.01 -5.35
N ASP A 43 16.03 3.94 -4.77
CA ASP A 43 17.30 3.97 -4.05
C ASP A 43 18.49 3.91 -5.03
N GLU A 44 19.63 4.43 -4.59
CA GLU A 44 20.90 4.33 -5.34
C GLU A 44 21.35 2.86 -5.50
N VAL A 45 21.05 2.03 -4.51
CA VAL A 45 21.38 0.60 -4.50
C VAL A 45 20.10 -0.21 -4.28
N ILE A 46 19.81 -1.14 -5.20
CA ILE A 46 18.64 -2.02 -5.14
C ILE A 46 19.11 -3.45 -4.84
N TYR A 47 18.53 -4.06 -3.80
CA TYR A 47 18.77 -5.47 -3.44
C TYR A 47 17.65 -6.36 -4.04
N PRO A 48 17.96 -7.16 -5.07
CA PRO A 48 16.96 -7.94 -5.79
C PRO A 48 16.64 -9.29 -5.12
N ASP A 49 17.27 -9.61 -3.99
CA ASP A 49 17.18 -10.88 -3.26
C ASP A 49 15.75 -11.39 -3.08
N ARG A 50 14.82 -10.49 -2.79
CA ARG A 50 13.40 -10.81 -2.57
C ARG A 50 12.65 -11.29 -3.83
N TYR A 51 13.22 -11.08 -5.01
CA TYR A 51 12.59 -11.45 -6.29
C TYR A 51 13.14 -12.76 -6.86
N TYR A 52 14.21 -13.32 -6.28
CA TYR A 52 14.74 -14.60 -6.72
C TYR A 52 13.84 -15.76 -6.33
N GLU A 53 13.74 -16.74 -7.23
CA GLU A 53 12.96 -17.97 -7.01
C GLU A 53 13.37 -18.71 -5.73
N ARG A 54 14.68 -18.86 -5.49
CA ARG A 54 15.22 -19.52 -4.29
C ARG A 54 14.78 -18.89 -2.96
N ASN A 55 14.43 -17.59 -2.98
CA ASN A 55 14.03 -16.84 -1.78
C ASN A 55 12.52 -16.64 -1.71
N PHE A 56 11.75 -17.23 -2.65
CA PHE A 56 10.33 -16.97 -2.81
C PHE A 56 9.54 -17.30 -1.54
N GLU A 57 9.77 -18.46 -0.92
CA GLU A 57 9.03 -18.87 0.28
C GLU A 57 9.23 -17.89 1.44
N GLU A 58 10.47 -17.47 1.69
CA GLU A 58 10.79 -16.53 2.76
C GLU A 58 10.20 -15.15 2.46
N ALA A 59 10.39 -14.66 1.23
CA ALA A 59 9.80 -13.40 0.77
C ALA A 59 8.27 -13.42 0.90
N ASN A 60 7.62 -14.56 0.63
CA ASN A 60 6.18 -14.71 0.74
C ASN A 60 5.71 -14.73 2.21
N LYS A 61 6.44 -15.37 3.12
CA LYS A 61 6.16 -15.30 4.57
C LYS A 61 6.21 -13.86 5.07
N VAL A 62 7.25 -13.12 4.70
CA VAL A 62 7.37 -11.70 5.05
C VAL A 62 6.24 -10.88 4.42
N ARG A 63 5.88 -11.15 3.16
CA ARG A 63 4.77 -10.48 2.47
C ARG A 63 3.44 -10.66 3.21
N ASN A 64 3.10 -11.90 3.56
CA ASN A 64 1.88 -12.21 4.32
C ASN A 64 1.89 -11.48 5.66
N LYS A 65 3.06 -11.42 6.33
CA LYS A 65 3.17 -10.70 7.59
C LYS A 65 2.97 -9.19 7.45
N VAL A 66 3.52 -8.60 6.39
CA VAL A 66 3.32 -7.18 6.07
C VAL A 66 1.84 -6.90 5.80
N GLU A 67 1.14 -7.80 5.10
CA GLU A 67 -0.29 -7.66 4.83
C GLU A 67 -1.13 -7.71 6.11
N GLU A 68 -0.87 -8.66 7.01
CA GLU A 68 -1.50 -8.71 8.34
C GLU A 68 -1.30 -7.40 9.11
N LEU A 69 -0.07 -6.87 9.09
CA LEU A 69 0.26 -5.63 9.79
C LEU A 69 -0.44 -4.43 9.17
N ARG A 70 -0.50 -4.34 7.83
CA ARG A 70 -1.24 -3.29 7.12
C ARG A 70 -2.73 -3.32 7.48
N ASN A 71 -3.34 -4.50 7.52
CA ASN A 71 -4.74 -4.65 7.91
C ASN A 71 -5.00 -4.18 9.35
N LYS A 72 -4.06 -4.49 10.28
CA LYS A 72 -4.12 -3.99 11.66
C LYS A 72 -4.00 -2.48 11.73
N VAL A 73 -3.04 -1.89 11.00
CA VAL A 73 -2.87 -0.43 10.94
C VAL A 73 -4.14 0.23 10.42
N HIS A 74 -4.72 -0.30 9.34
CA HIS A 74 -5.95 0.22 8.77
C HIS A 74 -7.12 0.16 9.77
N THR A 75 -7.29 -0.97 10.45
CA THR A 75 -8.35 -1.13 11.48
C THR A 75 -8.19 -0.12 12.62
N ILE A 76 -6.96 0.11 13.08
CA ILE A 76 -6.68 1.09 14.14
C ILE A 76 -6.94 2.52 13.64
N GLN A 77 -6.55 2.85 12.41
CA GLN A 77 -6.83 4.14 11.80
C GLN A 77 -8.32 4.39 11.68
N ASP A 78 -9.10 3.41 11.23
CA ASP A 78 -10.56 3.50 11.14
C ASP A 78 -11.21 3.74 12.52
N HIS A 79 -10.72 3.05 13.55
CA HIS A 79 -11.21 3.26 14.91
C HIS A 79 -10.85 4.64 15.46
N LEU A 80 -9.63 5.11 15.20
CA LEU A 80 -9.18 6.44 15.58
C LEU A 80 -9.99 7.52 14.88
N GLU A 81 -10.27 7.35 13.59
CA GLU A 81 -11.12 8.27 12.83
C GLU A 81 -12.54 8.33 13.41
N LYS A 82 -13.14 7.18 13.73
CA LYS A 82 -14.47 7.13 14.38
C LYS A 82 -14.49 7.82 15.74
N PHE A 83 -13.40 7.75 16.50
CA PHE A 83 -13.27 8.41 17.79
C PHE A 83 -13.08 9.92 17.65
N ASN A 84 -12.29 10.37 16.68
CA ASN A 84 -12.05 11.78 16.41
C ASN A 84 -13.21 12.47 15.68
N ASN A 85 -13.97 11.72 14.89
CA ASN A 85 -15.10 12.20 14.12
C ASN A 85 -16.39 11.49 14.55
N HIS A 86 -16.79 11.68 15.81
CA HIS A 86 -17.99 11.03 16.31
C HIS A 86 -19.24 11.55 15.55
N LYS A 87 -19.98 10.63 14.92
CA LYS A 87 -21.20 10.91 14.13
C LYS A 87 -20.99 11.90 12.97
N ASN A 88 -19.80 11.92 12.36
CA ASN A 88 -19.45 12.80 11.24
C ASN A 88 -19.66 14.30 11.54
N LYS A 89 -19.62 14.69 12.82
CA LYS A 89 -19.76 16.10 13.23
C LYS A 89 -18.43 16.83 13.37
N GLY A 90 -17.30 16.16 13.08
CA GLY A 90 -15.96 16.74 13.20
C GLY A 90 -15.50 17.03 14.63
N ILE A 91 -16.22 16.51 15.63
CA ILE A 91 -15.88 16.68 17.05
C ILE A 91 -15.54 15.31 17.63
N GLY A 92 -14.37 15.23 18.27
CA GLY A 92 -13.90 14.02 18.93
C GLY A 92 -14.74 13.70 20.17
N VAL A 93 -14.91 12.39 20.45
CA VAL A 93 -15.66 11.92 21.63
C VAL A 93 -15.08 12.53 22.92
N ALA A 94 -13.76 12.65 23.04
CA ALA A 94 -13.11 13.23 24.21
C ALA A 94 -13.52 14.69 24.45
N SER A 95 -13.57 15.50 23.38
CA SER A 95 -13.98 16.90 23.45
C SER A 95 -15.47 17.05 23.79
N LEU A 96 -16.32 16.16 23.30
CA LEU A 96 -17.74 16.12 23.67
C LEU A 96 -17.92 15.83 25.16
N LEU A 97 -17.20 14.83 25.69
CA LEU A 97 -17.29 14.46 27.10
C LEU A 97 -16.79 15.57 28.03
N GLN A 98 -15.72 16.27 27.63
CA GLN A 98 -15.22 17.43 28.37
C GLN A 98 -16.25 18.57 28.38
N LEU A 99 -16.86 18.88 27.22
CA LEU A 99 -17.92 19.90 27.13
C LEU A 99 -19.12 19.57 28.04
N THR A 100 -19.49 18.29 28.16
CA THR A 100 -20.59 17.87 29.04
C THR A 100 -20.21 17.81 30.52
N SER A 101 -18.92 17.73 30.84
CA SER A 101 -18.39 17.73 32.20
C SER A 101 -18.26 19.15 32.77
N ASP A 102 -18.02 20.13 31.90
CA ASP A 102 -17.85 21.55 32.26
C ASP A 102 -19.21 22.29 32.33
N LEU A 103 -20.31 21.61 32.02
CA LEU A 103 -21.72 22.06 32.16
C LEU A 103 -22.31 21.62 33.51
#